data_AF-A0A950UR52-F1
#
_entry.id   AF-A0A950UR52-F1
#
_cell.length_a   1.000
_cell.length_b   1.000
_cell.length_c   1.000
_cell.angle_alpha   90.00
_cell.angle_beta   90.00
_cell.angle_gamma   90.00
#
_symmetry.space_group_name_H-M   'P 1'
#
loop_
_entity.id
_entity.type
_entity.pdbx_description
1 polymer ?
#
loop_
_entity_poly.entity_id
_entity_poly.type
_entity_poly.pdbx_seq_one_letter_code
_entity_poly.pdbx_strand_id
1 'polypeptide(L)'
;RRRAGLAVSVPSAQFPGGLTTDLGRSAAEGWAALDREDADAAAAAAARCRRLAWEQPDNAAGVLLGWEGDHPAEPLARAHAEGQPYGEIGAAVAFLARCFEEGGDVEDLDAAVELHDLVVALGEGVWEPGSALVGWGGALLYEITGEDAFLATAERMADVLAETQGPDGSWGDGDDVLTGVAVAALVAMADAVEARAAVEEALPDAVEESD
;
A
#
# COMPACT_ATOMS: atom_id res chain seq x y z
N ARG A 1 -19.81 -17.24 -5.99
CA ARG A 1 -18.81 -17.91 -6.86
C ARG A 1 -17.47 -17.66 -6.19
N ARG A 2 -16.83 -18.67 -5.60
CA ARG A 2 -15.51 -18.52 -4.96
C ARG A 2 -14.50 -18.27 -6.08
N ARG A 3 -13.96 -17.04 -6.20
CA ARG A 3 -12.79 -16.79 -7.04
C ARG A 3 -11.65 -17.62 -6.46
N ALA A 4 -10.94 -18.33 -7.32
CA ALA A 4 -9.75 -19.06 -6.94
C ALA A 4 -8.81 -18.04 -6.31
N GLY A 5 -8.55 -18.16 -5.02
CA GLY A 5 -7.62 -17.30 -4.31
C GLY A 5 -6.25 -17.46 -4.94
N LEU A 6 -5.86 -16.48 -5.75
CA LEU A 6 -4.46 -16.11 -5.85
C LEU A 6 -4.09 -15.67 -4.44
N ALA A 7 -3.55 -16.63 -3.67
CA ALA A 7 -2.79 -16.31 -2.50
C ALA A 7 -1.56 -15.56 -3.01
N VAL A 8 -1.68 -14.24 -3.19
CA VAL A 8 -0.52 -13.36 -3.28
C VAL A 8 0.18 -13.57 -1.95
N SER A 9 1.19 -14.44 -1.98
CA SER A 9 1.99 -14.72 -0.82
C SER A 9 2.65 -13.40 -0.46
N VAL A 10 2.25 -12.85 0.69
CA VAL A 10 2.84 -11.66 1.29
C VAL A 10 4.36 -11.78 1.13
N PRO A 11 5.08 -10.76 0.61
CA PRO A 11 6.53 -10.76 0.72
C PRO A 11 6.86 -11.01 2.18
N SER A 12 7.33 -12.23 2.45
CA SER A 12 7.44 -12.79 3.80
C SER A 12 8.03 -11.75 4.73
N ALA A 13 7.21 -11.22 5.65
CA ALA A 13 7.30 -10.10 6.60
C ALA A 13 8.68 -9.48 6.95
N GLN A 14 9.61 -9.40 6.01
CA GLN A 14 10.93 -8.84 6.11
C GLN A 14 10.89 -7.52 5.35
N PHE A 15 10.14 -6.59 5.92
CA PHE A 15 10.19 -5.20 5.50
C PHE A 15 11.64 -4.68 5.70
N PRO A 16 12.28 -4.09 4.67
CA PRO A 16 13.63 -3.53 4.73
C PRO A 16 13.78 -2.53 5.85
N GLY A 17 14.92 -2.55 6.54
CA GLY A 17 15.29 -1.49 7.49
C GLY A 17 14.54 -1.46 8.82
N GLY A 18 13.56 -2.35 9.02
CA GLY A 18 12.65 -2.30 10.17
C GLY A 18 11.72 -1.10 10.06
N LEU A 19 10.41 -1.32 10.08
CA LEU A 19 9.46 -0.22 10.12
C LEU A 19 9.70 0.59 11.41
N THR A 20 10.12 1.84 11.24
CA THR A 20 10.67 2.65 12.33
C THR A 20 9.60 3.47 13.02
N THR A 21 8.52 3.77 12.30
CA THR A 21 7.37 4.54 12.82
C THR A 21 6.39 3.63 13.54
N ASP A 22 5.52 4.21 14.38
CA ASP A 22 4.49 3.42 15.05
C ASP A 22 3.43 2.92 14.06
N LEU A 23 3.16 3.67 12.98
CA LEU A 23 2.31 3.23 11.88
C LEU A 23 2.86 1.95 11.26
N GLY A 24 4.11 2.01 10.78
CA GLY A 24 4.74 0.88 10.13
C GLY A 24 4.85 -0.30 11.08
N ARG A 25 5.29 -0.10 12.33
CA ARG A 25 5.36 -1.18 13.33
C ARG A 25 3.99 -1.84 13.54
N SER A 26 2.92 -1.05 13.63
CA SER A 26 1.56 -1.57 13.79
C SER A 26 1.15 -2.42 12.57
N ALA A 27 1.44 -1.98 11.36
CA ALA A 27 1.18 -2.74 10.14
C ALA A 27 1.97 -4.07 10.10
N ALA A 28 3.26 -4.06 10.43
CA ALA A 28 4.05 -5.30 10.48
C ALA A 28 3.55 -6.29 11.54
N GLU A 29 3.21 -5.81 12.75
CA GLU A 29 2.61 -6.64 13.78
C GLU A 29 1.28 -7.25 13.32
N GLY A 30 0.48 -6.47 12.59
CA GLY A 30 -0.77 -6.90 11.98
C GLY A 30 -0.58 -7.99 10.92
N TRP A 31 0.34 -7.80 9.98
CA TRP A 31 0.69 -8.82 8.99
C TRP A 31 1.19 -10.11 9.66
N ALA A 32 2.08 -10.01 10.64
CA ALA A 32 2.55 -11.16 11.40
C ALA A 32 1.43 -11.85 12.21
N ALA A 33 0.35 -11.13 12.56
CA ALA A 33 -0.83 -11.70 13.18
C ALA A 33 -1.71 -12.44 12.16
N LEU A 34 -1.93 -11.86 10.98
CA LEU A 34 -2.63 -12.53 9.87
C LEU A 34 -1.93 -13.84 9.49
N ASP A 35 -0.60 -13.85 9.37
CA ASP A 35 0.20 -15.05 9.07
C ASP A 35 0.05 -16.16 10.13
N ARG A 36 -0.25 -15.77 11.37
CA ARG A 36 -0.49 -16.70 12.50
C ARG A 36 -1.97 -17.04 12.70
N GLU A 37 -2.85 -16.54 11.83
CA GLU A 37 -4.30 -16.64 11.96
C GLU A 37 -4.83 -16.06 13.30
N ASP A 38 -4.14 -15.05 13.84
CA ASP A 38 -4.45 -14.37 15.10
C ASP A 38 -5.33 -13.13 14.85
N ALA A 39 -6.63 -13.38 14.63
CA ALA A 39 -7.58 -12.35 14.24
C ALA A 39 -7.70 -11.20 15.25
N ASP A 40 -7.61 -11.48 16.56
CA ASP A 40 -7.70 -10.46 17.60
C ASP A 40 -6.49 -9.52 17.56
N ALA A 41 -5.28 -10.07 17.38
CA ALA A 41 -4.08 -9.26 17.23
C ALA A 41 -4.07 -8.46 15.92
N ALA A 42 -4.55 -9.05 14.82
CA ALA A 42 -4.70 -8.35 13.55
C ALA A 42 -5.69 -7.17 13.66
N ALA A 43 -6.86 -7.40 14.29
CA ALA A 43 -7.85 -6.34 14.52
C ALA A 43 -7.30 -5.22 15.42
N ALA A 44 -6.52 -5.56 16.45
CA ALA A 44 -5.88 -4.57 17.32
C ALA A 44 -4.78 -3.76 16.60
N ALA A 45 -4.05 -4.37 15.66
CA ALA A 45 -3.13 -3.67 14.79
C ALA A 45 -3.87 -2.75 13.80
N ALA A 46 -4.93 -3.24 13.17
CA ALA A 46 -5.77 -2.47 12.25
C ALA A 46 -6.35 -1.23 12.93
N ALA A 47 -6.90 -1.38 14.13
CA ALA A 47 -7.42 -0.26 14.91
C ALA A 47 -6.36 0.85 15.16
N ARG A 48 -5.09 0.49 15.38
CA ARG A 48 -4.00 1.48 15.52
C ARG A 48 -3.69 2.20 14.21
N CYS A 49 -3.66 1.47 13.09
CA CYS A 49 -3.47 2.07 11.77
C CYS A 49 -4.64 3.00 11.40
N ARG A 50 -5.90 2.56 11.58
CA ARG A 50 -7.10 3.37 11.33
C ARG A 50 -7.10 4.68 12.11
N ARG A 51 -6.73 4.61 13.38
CA ARG A 51 -6.65 5.78 14.24
C ARG A 51 -5.74 6.86 13.65
N LEU A 52 -4.63 6.45 13.02
CA LEU A 52 -3.69 7.36 12.40
C LEU A 52 -4.24 7.99 11.12
N ALA A 53 -5.11 7.30 10.37
CA ALA A 53 -5.83 7.87 9.24
C ALA A 53 -6.77 9.00 9.71
N TRP A 54 -7.51 8.76 10.79
CA TRP A 54 -8.60 9.64 11.23
C TRP A 54 -8.20 10.78 12.16
N GLU A 55 -7.12 10.63 12.92
CA GLU A 55 -6.72 11.62 13.93
C GLU A 55 -5.65 12.61 13.43
N GLN A 56 -5.35 12.64 12.12
CA GLN A 56 -4.41 13.62 11.56
C GLN A 56 -4.84 15.06 11.89
N PRO A 57 -3.90 15.92 12.33
CA PRO A 57 -4.22 17.33 12.56
C PRO A 57 -4.45 18.06 11.24
N ASP A 58 -5.54 18.83 11.14
CA ASP A 58 -5.87 19.67 9.97
C ASP A 58 -4.73 20.62 9.54
N ASN A 59 -3.83 20.97 10.47
CA ASN A 59 -2.76 21.93 10.29
C ASN A 59 -1.35 21.32 10.33
N ALA A 60 -1.23 19.99 10.25
CA ALA A 60 0.06 19.33 10.15
C ALA A 60 0.76 19.70 8.84
N ALA A 61 2.10 19.83 8.88
CA ALA A 61 2.91 20.14 7.70
C ALA A 61 3.21 18.89 6.83
N GLY A 62 2.41 17.83 6.98
CA GLY A 62 2.62 16.50 6.41
C GLY A 62 1.77 15.46 7.14
N VAL A 63 2.10 14.18 6.98
CA VAL A 63 1.40 13.05 7.61
C VAL A 63 2.18 12.58 8.84
N LEU A 64 1.58 12.63 10.02
CA LEU A 64 2.18 12.07 11.24
C LEU A 64 2.12 10.54 11.19
N LEU A 65 3.15 9.88 11.70
CA LEU A 65 3.33 8.44 11.63
C LEU A 65 3.61 7.79 13.00
N GLY A 66 3.67 8.60 14.06
CA GLY A 66 3.91 8.18 15.44
C GLY A 66 2.77 8.54 16.37
N TRP A 67 2.88 8.12 17.63
CA TRP A 67 1.95 8.48 18.71
C TRP A 67 2.70 9.05 19.92
N GLU A 68 2.14 10.09 20.54
CA GLU A 68 2.50 10.52 21.90
C GLU A 68 1.26 10.36 22.80
N GLY A 69 1.22 9.26 23.55
CA GLY A 69 0.05 8.88 24.31
C GLY A 69 -1.13 8.57 23.40
N ASP A 70 -2.13 9.46 23.41
CA ASP A 70 -3.39 9.29 22.68
C ASP A 70 -3.58 10.25 21.49
N HIS A 71 -2.49 10.83 21.01
CA HIS A 71 -2.53 11.74 19.86
C HIS A 71 -1.41 11.40 18.90
N PRO A 72 -1.61 11.59 17.59
CA PRO A 72 -0.53 11.39 16.64
C PRO A 72 0.58 12.42 16.90
N ALA A 73 1.81 11.98 16.71
CA ALA A 73 3.02 12.75 16.96
C ALA A 73 4.11 12.37 15.95
N GLU A 74 5.26 13.06 16.02
CA GLU A 74 6.43 12.75 15.21
C GLU A 74 6.81 11.25 15.31
N PRO A 75 7.32 10.64 14.24
CA PRO A 75 7.83 11.28 13.03
C PRO A 75 6.74 11.71 12.03
N LEU A 76 7.03 12.76 11.28
CA LEU A 76 6.22 13.35 10.21
C LEU A 76 6.82 13.08 8.82
N ALA A 77 6.03 12.51 7.90
CA ALA A 77 6.36 12.51 6.48
C ALA A 77 5.96 13.85 5.85
N ARG A 78 6.95 14.60 5.34
CA ARG A 78 6.73 15.94 4.78
C ARG A 78 6.39 15.90 3.30
N ALA A 79 5.62 16.87 2.82
CA ALA A 79 5.35 17.00 1.39
C ALA A 79 6.63 17.30 0.60
N HIS A 80 6.77 16.65 -0.56
CA HIS A 80 7.83 16.80 -1.55
C HIS A 80 9.25 16.49 -1.05
N ALA A 81 9.40 15.77 0.06
CA ALA A 81 10.70 15.42 0.62
C ALA A 81 11.10 14.00 0.22
N GLU A 82 12.30 13.81 -0.30
CA GLU A 82 12.83 12.48 -0.64
C GLU A 82 13.30 11.73 0.63
N GLY A 83 13.44 10.40 0.54
CA GLY A 83 13.98 9.55 1.60
C GLY A 83 13.15 9.53 2.88
N GLN A 84 11.85 9.81 2.78
CA GLN A 84 10.91 9.74 3.90
C GLN A 84 10.31 8.34 4.02
N PRO A 85 9.75 7.95 5.18
CA PRO A 85 9.15 6.64 5.40
C PRO A 85 7.79 6.45 4.69
N TYR A 86 7.63 6.89 3.44
CA TYR A 86 6.38 6.75 2.67
C TYR A 86 6.00 5.27 2.45
N GLY A 87 6.99 4.40 2.30
CA GLY A 87 6.79 2.96 2.24
C GLY A 87 6.08 2.40 3.49
N GLU A 88 6.25 3.02 4.66
CA GLU A 88 5.55 2.61 5.89
C GLU A 88 4.05 2.95 5.82
N ILE A 89 3.69 4.06 5.18
CA ILE A 89 2.28 4.40 4.92
C ILE A 89 1.68 3.40 3.92
N GLY A 90 2.39 3.12 2.82
CA GLY A 90 1.96 2.12 1.84
C GLY A 90 1.78 0.71 2.44
N ALA A 91 2.66 0.32 3.37
CA ALA A 91 2.53 -0.95 4.11
C ALA A 91 1.25 -0.99 4.96
N ALA A 92 0.90 0.12 5.61
CA ALA A 92 -0.33 0.24 6.39
C ALA A 92 -1.59 0.22 5.50
N VAL A 93 -1.55 0.88 4.34
CA VAL A 93 -2.62 0.80 3.32
C VAL A 93 -2.85 -0.65 2.91
N ALA A 94 -1.78 -1.35 2.49
CA ALA A 94 -1.86 -2.74 2.06
C ALA A 94 -2.39 -3.66 3.17
N PHE A 95 -1.94 -3.44 4.42
CA PHE A 95 -2.40 -4.19 5.58
C PHE A 95 -3.91 -4.01 5.84
N LEU A 96 -4.38 -2.77 5.88
CA LEU A 96 -5.79 -2.46 6.13
C LEU A 96 -6.70 -2.97 5.01
N ALA A 97 -6.29 -2.81 3.74
CA ALA A 97 -6.96 -3.41 2.60
C ALA A 97 -7.12 -4.93 2.77
N ARG A 98 -6.08 -5.61 3.24
CA ARG A 98 -6.15 -7.05 3.52
C ARG A 98 -7.07 -7.40 4.69
N CYS A 99 -7.06 -6.62 5.76
CA CYS A 99 -7.99 -6.80 6.88
C CYS A 99 -9.45 -6.71 6.41
N PHE A 100 -9.77 -5.78 5.51
CA PHE A 100 -11.08 -5.70 4.89
C PHE A 100 -11.43 -6.95 4.08
N GLU A 101 -10.52 -7.49 3.27
CA GLU A 101 -10.81 -8.70 2.49
C GLU A 101 -11.10 -9.93 3.37
N GLU A 102 -10.38 -10.09 4.48
CA GLU A 102 -10.54 -11.21 5.41
C GLU A 102 -11.74 -11.06 6.34
N GLY A 103 -11.93 -9.85 6.89
CA GLY A 103 -12.91 -9.57 7.95
C GLY A 103 -14.19 -8.87 7.47
N GLY A 104 -14.13 -8.15 6.35
CA GLY A 104 -15.24 -7.37 5.79
C GLY A 104 -15.58 -6.09 6.55
N ASP A 105 -14.71 -5.60 7.44
CA ASP A 105 -14.93 -4.35 8.18
C ASP A 105 -14.63 -3.13 7.29
N VAL A 106 -15.68 -2.42 6.88
CA VAL A 106 -15.56 -1.28 5.94
C VAL A 106 -14.68 -0.16 6.49
N GLU A 107 -14.57 -0.03 7.81
CA GLU A 107 -13.69 0.97 8.43
C GLU A 107 -12.22 0.72 8.12
N ASP A 108 -11.82 -0.53 7.86
CA ASP A 108 -10.48 -0.86 7.40
C ASP A 108 -10.25 -0.39 5.97
N LEU A 109 -11.23 -0.58 5.09
CA LEU A 109 -11.14 -0.12 3.70
C LEU A 109 -11.12 1.41 3.64
N ASP A 110 -12.03 2.09 4.33
CA ASP A 110 -12.10 3.54 4.36
C ASP A 110 -10.78 4.15 4.87
N ALA A 111 -10.19 3.58 5.92
CA ALA A 111 -8.91 4.04 6.44
C ALA A 111 -7.73 3.75 5.49
N ALA A 112 -7.77 2.63 4.76
CA ALA A 112 -6.77 2.32 3.74
C ALA A 112 -6.81 3.34 2.60
N VAL A 113 -8.01 3.71 2.15
CA VAL A 113 -8.22 4.75 1.13
C VAL A 113 -7.72 6.10 1.63
N GLU A 114 -8.09 6.52 2.84
CA GLU A 114 -7.62 7.80 3.40
C GLU A 114 -6.09 7.86 3.50
N LEU A 115 -5.43 6.80 4.01
CA LEU A 115 -3.98 6.76 4.09
C LEU A 115 -3.31 6.79 2.71
N HIS A 116 -3.94 6.17 1.70
CA HIS A 116 -3.49 6.23 0.31
C HIS A 116 -3.56 7.64 -0.24
N ASP A 117 -4.71 8.31 -0.08
CA ASP A 117 -4.90 9.70 -0.52
C ASP A 117 -3.90 10.64 0.15
N LEU A 118 -3.70 10.48 1.47
CA LEU A 118 -2.72 11.22 2.24
C LEU A 118 -1.30 11.04 1.71
N VAL A 119 -0.85 9.80 1.44
CA VAL A 119 0.52 9.59 0.93
C VAL A 119 0.68 10.13 -0.47
N VAL A 120 -0.27 9.93 -1.38
CA VAL A 120 -0.18 10.47 -2.75
C VAL A 120 -0.16 12.01 -2.75
N ALA A 121 -0.89 12.65 -1.83
CA ALA A 121 -0.89 14.09 -1.64
C ALA A 121 0.45 14.67 -1.17
N LEU A 122 1.36 13.85 -0.61
CA LEU A 122 2.72 14.28 -0.25
C LEU A 122 3.59 14.56 -1.49
N GLY A 123 3.16 14.18 -2.69
CA GLY A 123 3.74 14.64 -3.95
C GLY A 123 5.04 13.93 -4.35
N GLU A 124 5.89 14.62 -5.13
CA GLU A 124 6.95 13.96 -5.91
C GLU A 124 7.95 13.10 -5.12
N GLY A 125 8.20 13.42 -3.83
CA GLY A 125 9.10 12.63 -2.99
C GLY A 125 8.65 11.18 -2.77
N VAL A 126 7.35 10.88 -2.98
CA VAL A 126 6.78 9.53 -2.85
C VAL A 126 7.30 8.60 -3.95
N TRP A 127 7.62 9.12 -5.13
CA TRP A 127 7.89 8.32 -6.33
C TRP A 127 9.37 7.91 -6.40
N GLU A 128 9.80 7.13 -5.42
CA GLU A 128 11.14 6.56 -5.33
C GLU A 128 11.07 5.06 -4.98
N PRO A 129 12.11 4.26 -5.27
CA PRO A 129 12.07 2.82 -5.02
C PRO A 129 11.80 2.42 -3.58
N GLY A 130 12.27 3.21 -2.61
CA GLY A 130 12.01 2.99 -1.18
C GLY A 130 10.53 3.02 -0.80
N SER A 131 9.69 3.56 -1.66
CA SER A 131 8.24 3.71 -1.48
C SER A 131 7.43 2.66 -2.26
N ALA A 132 8.05 1.59 -2.76
CA ALA A 132 7.39 0.54 -3.55
C ALA A 132 6.07 0.02 -2.96
N LEU A 133 5.97 -0.02 -1.63
CA LEU A 133 4.78 -0.47 -0.89
C LEU A 133 3.56 0.46 -1.09
N VAL A 134 3.75 1.72 -1.49
CA VAL A 134 2.65 2.62 -1.88
C VAL A 134 1.96 2.11 -3.14
N GLY A 135 2.73 1.67 -4.14
CA GLY A 135 2.17 1.05 -5.34
C GLY A 135 1.50 -0.29 -5.03
N TRP A 136 2.06 -1.09 -4.11
CA TRP A 136 1.43 -2.35 -3.69
C TRP A 136 0.08 -2.10 -2.99
N GLY A 137 0.02 -1.12 -2.09
CA GLY A 137 -1.25 -0.69 -1.47
C GLY A 137 -2.27 -0.24 -2.52
N GLY A 138 -1.84 0.52 -3.54
CA GLY A 138 -2.68 0.89 -4.67
C GLY A 138 -3.19 -0.31 -5.47
N ALA A 139 -2.35 -1.32 -5.74
CA ALA A 139 -2.76 -2.52 -6.45
C ALA A 139 -3.86 -3.30 -5.69
N LEU A 140 -3.71 -3.45 -4.37
CA LEU A 140 -4.72 -4.11 -3.52
C LEU A 140 -6.02 -3.30 -3.45
N LEU A 141 -5.95 -1.98 -3.30
CA LEU A 141 -7.14 -1.12 -3.33
C LEU A 141 -7.85 -1.20 -4.68
N TYR A 142 -7.11 -1.26 -5.80
CA TYR A 142 -7.70 -1.46 -7.12
C TYR A 142 -8.42 -2.82 -7.22
N GLU A 143 -7.82 -3.91 -6.75
CA GLU A 143 -8.44 -5.23 -6.78
C GLU A 143 -9.79 -5.24 -6.02
N ILE A 144 -9.85 -4.55 -4.88
CA ILE A 144 -11.03 -4.47 -4.02
C ILE A 144 -12.11 -3.56 -4.61
N THR A 145 -11.73 -2.36 -5.07
CA THR A 145 -12.67 -1.28 -5.41
C THR A 145 -12.95 -1.18 -6.90
N GLY A 146 -11.99 -1.55 -7.75
CA GLY A 146 -11.99 -1.32 -9.19
C GLY A 146 -11.76 0.15 -9.59
N GLU A 147 -11.34 1.03 -8.67
CA GLU A 147 -11.17 2.46 -8.98
C GLU A 147 -9.82 2.76 -9.66
N ASP A 148 -9.87 3.32 -10.87
CA ASP A 148 -8.70 3.59 -11.71
C ASP A 148 -7.62 4.47 -11.04
N ALA A 149 -7.99 5.29 -10.06
CA ALA A 149 -7.02 6.12 -9.33
C ALA A 149 -5.98 5.26 -8.58
N PHE A 150 -6.40 4.13 -8.00
CA PHE A 150 -5.48 3.24 -7.29
C PHE A 150 -4.58 2.48 -8.26
N LEU A 151 -5.12 2.08 -9.42
CA LEU A 151 -4.32 1.49 -10.49
C LEU A 151 -3.28 2.47 -11.03
N ALA A 152 -3.65 3.75 -11.23
CA ALA A 152 -2.70 4.76 -11.67
C ALA A 152 -1.52 4.94 -10.70
N THR A 153 -1.76 4.80 -9.39
CA THR A 153 -0.68 4.77 -8.38
C THR A 153 0.20 3.52 -8.52
N ALA A 154 -0.40 2.36 -8.75
CA ALA A 154 0.33 1.12 -8.99
C ALA A 154 1.20 1.21 -10.26
N GLU A 155 0.64 1.64 -11.39
CA GLU A 155 1.34 1.82 -12.67
C GLU A 155 2.49 2.82 -12.53
N ARG A 156 2.24 3.98 -11.90
CA ARG A 156 3.28 4.99 -11.70
C ARG A 156 4.45 4.46 -10.85
N MET A 157 4.17 3.72 -9.79
CA MET A 157 5.23 3.12 -8.98
C MET A 157 5.97 2.00 -9.73
N ALA A 158 5.26 1.20 -10.55
CA ALA A 158 5.88 0.20 -11.40
C ALA A 158 6.86 0.83 -12.41
N ASP A 159 6.47 1.96 -13.03
CA ASP A 159 7.34 2.73 -13.92
C ASP A 159 8.59 3.23 -13.18
N VAL A 160 8.43 3.81 -11.99
CA VAL A 160 9.56 4.24 -11.14
C VAL A 160 10.51 3.07 -10.88
N LEU A 161 9.99 1.91 -10.49
CA LEU A 161 10.80 0.74 -10.20
C LEU A 161 11.52 0.24 -11.47
N ALA A 162 10.83 0.15 -12.60
CA ALA A 162 11.42 -0.28 -13.87
C ALA A 162 12.53 0.68 -14.35
N GLU A 163 12.33 1.99 -14.22
CA GLU A 163 13.30 3.01 -14.65
C GLU A 163 14.54 3.08 -13.76
N THR A 164 14.41 2.71 -12.50
CA THR A 164 15.49 2.81 -11.49
C THR A 164 16.19 1.49 -11.20
N GLN A 165 15.72 0.38 -11.80
CA GLN A 165 16.34 -0.93 -11.63
C GLN A 165 17.78 -0.93 -12.15
N GLY A 166 18.71 -1.43 -11.33
CA GLY A 166 20.09 -1.66 -11.72
C GLY A 166 20.21 -2.73 -12.82
N PRO A 167 21.33 -2.76 -13.56
CA PRO A 167 21.56 -3.74 -14.63
C PRO A 167 21.62 -5.21 -14.13
N ASP A 168 21.82 -5.40 -12.83
CA ASP A 168 21.78 -6.70 -12.16
C ASP A 168 20.38 -7.07 -11.63
N GLY A 169 19.39 -6.22 -11.85
CA GLY A 169 18.01 -6.41 -11.39
C GLY A 169 17.72 -5.88 -9.98
N SER A 170 18.70 -5.25 -9.32
CA SER A 170 18.57 -4.76 -7.94
C SER A 170 18.14 -3.30 -7.82
N TRP A 171 17.76 -2.89 -6.61
CA TRP A 171 17.52 -1.50 -6.23
C TRP A 171 18.36 -1.12 -5.00
N GLY A 172 18.58 0.19 -4.78
CA GLY A 172 19.24 0.70 -3.58
C GLY A 172 20.68 0.21 -3.39
N ASP A 173 21.52 0.32 -4.43
CA ASP A 173 22.92 -0.13 -4.42
C ASP A 173 23.11 -1.62 -4.10
N GLY A 174 22.13 -2.46 -4.47
CA GLY A 174 22.16 -3.90 -4.20
C GLY A 174 21.62 -4.29 -2.83
N ASP A 175 20.73 -3.47 -2.24
CA ASP A 175 20.00 -3.83 -1.04
C ASP A 175 19.05 -5.00 -1.34
N ASP A 176 19.41 -6.19 -0.85
CA ASP A 176 18.63 -7.42 -1.03
C ASP A 176 17.19 -7.28 -0.51
N VAL A 177 16.98 -6.51 0.55
CA VAL A 177 15.67 -6.40 1.17
C VAL A 177 14.78 -5.46 0.37
N LEU A 178 15.32 -4.29 -0.03
CA LEU A 178 14.60 -3.39 -0.95
C LEU A 178 14.27 -4.11 -2.26
N THR A 179 15.22 -4.88 -2.79
CA THR A 179 15.04 -5.66 -4.01
C THR A 179 13.92 -6.68 -3.84
N GLY A 180 13.88 -7.42 -2.73
CA GLY A 180 12.81 -8.37 -2.42
C GLY A 180 11.43 -7.70 -2.36
N VAL A 181 11.33 -6.53 -1.73
CA VAL A 181 10.08 -5.75 -1.66
C VAL A 181 9.66 -5.23 -3.03
N ALA A 182 10.57 -4.63 -3.79
CA ALA A 182 10.26 -4.10 -5.11
C ALA A 182 9.76 -5.20 -6.06
N VAL A 183 10.39 -6.38 -6.04
CA VAL A 183 9.95 -7.53 -6.83
C VAL A 183 8.53 -7.97 -6.45
N ALA A 184 8.25 -8.14 -5.15
CA ALA A 184 6.93 -8.56 -4.72
C ALA A 184 5.84 -7.51 -5.03
N ALA A 185 6.18 -6.23 -4.86
CA ALA A 185 5.29 -5.13 -5.20
C ALA A 185 5.00 -5.11 -6.71
N LEU A 186 6.01 -5.27 -7.57
CA LEU A 186 5.84 -5.34 -9.03
C LEU A 186 4.94 -6.50 -9.47
N VAL A 187 5.04 -7.67 -8.83
CA VAL A 187 4.14 -8.80 -9.12
C VAL A 187 2.69 -8.41 -8.85
N ALA A 188 2.40 -7.84 -7.68
CA ALA A 188 1.04 -7.41 -7.35
C ALA A 188 0.51 -6.30 -8.29
N MET A 189 1.36 -5.35 -8.69
CA MET A 189 1.00 -4.30 -9.65
C MET A 189 0.72 -4.88 -11.05
N ALA A 190 1.52 -5.86 -11.49
CA ALA A 190 1.29 -6.55 -12.77
C ALA A 190 -0.05 -7.30 -12.76
N ASP A 191 -0.35 -8.03 -11.67
CA ASP A 191 -1.63 -8.74 -11.51
C ASP A 191 -2.83 -7.76 -11.59
N ALA A 192 -2.71 -6.56 -11.00
CA ALA A 192 -3.72 -5.51 -11.07
C ALA A 192 -3.95 -5.01 -12.51
N VAL A 193 -2.89 -4.77 -13.28
CA VAL A 193 -2.98 -4.37 -14.69
C VAL A 193 -3.61 -5.46 -15.55
N GLU A 194 -3.22 -6.72 -15.35
CA GLU A 194 -3.80 -7.86 -16.08
C GLU A 194 -5.29 -8.03 -15.76
N ALA A 195 -5.68 -7.83 -14.50
CA ALA A 195 -7.08 -7.87 -14.08
C ALA A 195 -7.92 -6.81 -14.81
N ARG A 196 -7.39 -5.59 -14.99
CA ARG A 196 -8.04 -4.54 -15.78
C ARG A 196 -8.25 -4.97 -17.23
N ALA A 197 -7.18 -5.43 -17.89
CA ALA A 197 -7.22 -5.83 -19.29
C ALA A 197 -8.27 -6.94 -19.54
N ALA A 198 -8.38 -7.89 -18.62
CA ALA A 198 -9.39 -8.94 -18.69
C ALA A 198 -10.83 -8.41 -18.54
N VAL A 199 -11.06 -7.38 -17.71
CA VAL A 199 -12.36 -6.71 -17.60
C VAL A 199 -12.69 -5.95 -18.89
N GLU A 200 -11.72 -5.21 -19.45
CA GLU A 200 -11.89 -4.46 -20.69
C GLU A 200 -12.19 -5.39 -21.87
N GLU A 201 -11.48 -6.51 -22.01
CA GLU A 201 -11.75 -7.53 -23.05
C GLU A 201 -13.14 -8.17 -22.88
N ALA A 202 -13.60 -8.36 -21.65
CA ALA A 202 -14.90 -8.96 -21.34
C ALA A 202 -16.09 -8.00 -21.54
N LEU A 203 -15.84 -6.71 -21.69
CA LEU A 203 -16.83 -5.69 -22.04
C LEU A 203 -16.79 -5.49 -23.57
N PRO A 204 -17.56 -6.26 -24.38
CA PRO A 204 -17.62 -6.00 -25.81
C PRO A 204 -18.08 -4.56 -26.03
N ASP A 205 -17.44 -3.85 -26.96
CA ASP A 205 -17.72 -2.46 -27.34
C ASP A 205 -19.23 -2.17 -27.31
N ALA A 206 -19.71 -1.60 -26.21
CA ALA A 206 -21.11 -1.21 -26.02
C ALA A 206 -21.39 0.14 -26.72
N VAL A 207 -20.72 0.39 -27.84
CA VAL A 207 -20.87 1.61 -28.64
C VAL A 207 -20.75 1.26 -30.12
N GLU A 208 -21.68 0.45 -30.64
CA GLU A 208 -22.16 0.66 -32.01
C GLU A 208 -23.70 0.67 -32.00
N GLU A 209 -24.24 1.71 -32.62
CA GLU A 209 -25.62 1.90 -33.09
C GLU A 209 -26.68 2.37 -32.07
N SER A 210 -26.90 3.69 -32.07
CA SER A 210 -28.25 4.18 -32.39
C SER A 210 -28.15 5.40 -33.31
N ASP A 211 -28.67 5.22 -34.52
CA ASP A 211 -28.84 6.18 -35.61
C ASP A 211 -29.56 7.49 -35.23
#